data_AF-A0A7J2SXT5-F1
#
_entry.id   AF-A0A7J2SXT5-F1
#
_cell.length_a   1.000
_cell.length_b   1.000
_cell.length_c   1.000
_cell.angle_alpha   90.00
_cell.angle_beta   90.00
_cell.angle_gamma   90.00
#
_symmetry.space_group_name_H-M   'P 1'
#
loop_
_entity.id
_entity.type
_entity.pdbx_description
1 polymer ?
#
loop_
_entity_poly.entity_id
_entity_poly.type
_entity_poly.pdbx_seq_one_letter_code
_entity_poly.pdbx_strand_id
1 'polypeptide(L)'
;MGVRVELSEGRARALSAAFGSVGLERVMEVEESLDPQLRFASDVARRWGAGPGSLCSLLTALISYRLAMRGEEWWACYRDFFERKECPGDPAAAVAAVGEFLRSCRGGIIAREAKARRLERALAAAPALRRLVEFPSEAILGDPRALLSALAAALGQDPQDKTIVFSLKMAYYACRGTECPGAVLPFHVGIPVDVRVSCVSHSSGLLEVAPAVDPVRAIMSRPEVARRAWFEVSRGSGIPPLHLDSLIWIVGRAPRDLPPEEARAAISRSLGPVLGPLARALAEELVLRPCR
;
A
#
# COMPACT_ATOMS: atom_id res chain seq x y z
N MET A 1 19.55 -24.27 5.74
CA MET A 1 18.93 -23.71 6.96
C MET A 1 18.05 -22.53 6.55
N GLY A 2 16.76 -22.55 6.88
CA GLY A 2 15.85 -21.45 6.53
C GLY A 2 16.13 -20.19 7.34
N VAL A 3 15.88 -19.02 6.76
CA VAL A 3 16.01 -17.73 7.45
C VAL A 3 14.96 -17.65 8.57
N ARG A 4 15.39 -17.39 9.80
CA ARG A 4 14.52 -17.27 10.99
C ARG A 4 14.08 -15.81 11.14
N VAL A 5 12.76 -15.60 11.09
CA VAL A 5 12.08 -14.32 11.30
C VAL A 5 11.02 -14.54 12.36
N GLU A 6 11.07 -13.79 13.46
CA GLU A 6 10.20 -14.02 14.62
C GLU A 6 9.49 -12.74 15.05
N LEU A 7 8.22 -12.89 15.46
CA LEU A 7 7.43 -11.81 16.01
C LEU A 7 7.82 -11.58 17.47
N SER A 8 8.04 -10.32 17.84
CA SER A 8 8.14 -9.89 19.23
C SER A 8 6.78 -9.43 19.76
N GLU A 9 6.14 -10.24 20.61
CA GLU A 9 4.83 -9.90 21.17
C GLU A 9 4.86 -8.61 22.01
N GLY A 10 5.96 -8.38 22.75
CA GLY A 10 6.14 -7.16 23.54
C GLY A 10 6.15 -5.91 22.65
N ARG A 11 6.84 -5.99 21.50
CA ARG A 11 6.87 -4.90 20.51
C ARG A 11 5.56 -4.77 19.76
N ALA A 12 4.86 -5.87 19.46
CA ALA A 12 3.51 -5.80 18.91
C ALA A 12 2.56 -5.02 19.83
N ARG A 13 2.57 -5.30 21.15
CA ARG A 13 1.76 -4.56 22.14
C ARG A 13 2.13 -3.08 22.22
N ALA A 14 3.42 -2.75 22.23
CA ALA A 14 3.88 -1.36 22.27
C ALA A 14 3.45 -0.57 21.02
N LEU A 15 3.60 -1.17 19.83
CA LEU A 15 3.12 -0.57 18.58
C LEU A 15 1.60 -0.46 18.55
N SER A 16 0.86 -1.47 19.00
CA SER A 16 -0.60 -1.39 19.14
C SER A 16 -1.03 -0.19 19.99
N ALA A 17 -0.38 0.03 21.14
CA ALA A 17 -0.68 1.17 22.02
C ALA A 17 -0.31 2.52 21.38
N ALA A 18 0.83 2.59 20.70
CA ALA A 18 1.28 3.81 20.03
C ALA A 18 0.35 4.20 18.86
N PHE A 19 0.02 3.26 17.98
CA PHE A 19 -0.95 3.48 16.90
C PHE A 19 -2.36 3.72 17.46
N GLY A 20 -2.77 3.00 18.50
CA GLY A 20 -4.07 3.20 19.16
C GLY A 20 -4.22 4.60 19.75
N SER A 21 -3.13 5.17 20.28
CA SER A 21 -3.09 6.54 20.80
C SER A 21 -3.18 7.60 19.71
N VAL A 22 -2.73 7.28 18.47
CA VAL A 22 -2.98 8.11 17.28
C VAL A 22 -4.45 8.03 16.87
N GLY A 23 -5.01 6.82 16.84
CA GLY A 23 -6.40 6.57 16.46
C GLY A 23 -6.63 6.60 14.95
N LEU A 24 -7.65 5.86 14.50
CA LEU A 24 -7.96 5.67 13.08
C LEU A 24 -8.22 6.98 12.33
N GLU A 25 -8.98 7.90 12.93
CA GLU A 25 -9.32 9.18 12.32
C GLU A 25 -8.08 9.99 11.93
N ARG A 26 -7.10 10.10 12.84
CA ARG A 26 -5.84 10.80 12.55
C ARG A 26 -4.95 10.06 11.57
N VAL A 27 -4.98 8.72 11.55
CA VAL A 27 -4.30 7.94 10.50
C VAL A 27 -4.88 8.27 9.13
N MET A 28 -6.21 8.35 9.06
CA MET A 28 -6.94 8.71 7.85
C MET A 28 -6.71 10.18 7.44
N GLU A 29 -6.55 11.10 8.38
CA GLU A 29 -6.15 12.49 8.11
C GLU A 29 -4.71 12.59 7.58
N VAL A 30 -3.80 11.76 8.09
CA VAL A 30 -2.43 11.64 7.57
C VAL A 30 -2.44 11.16 6.11
N GLU A 31 -3.27 10.16 5.78
CA GLU A 31 -3.45 9.72 4.40
C GLU A 31 -3.86 10.87 3.48
N GLU A 32 -4.87 11.64 3.88
CA GLU A 32 -5.42 12.74 3.09
C GLU A 32 -4.43 13.90 2.92
N SER A 33 -3.71 14.22 4.00
CA SER A 33 -2.83 15.40 4.05
C SER A 33 -1.44 15.13 3.49
N LEU A 34 -0.92 13.92 3.65
CA LEU A 34 0.50 13.61 3.45
C LEU A 34 0.77 12.55 2.39
N ASP A 35 -0.18 11.67 2.04
CA ASP A 35 0.04 10.65 1.01
C ASP A 35 -0.29 11.19 -0.40
N PRO A 36 0.73 11.48 -1.25
CA PRO A 36 0.48 11.96 -2.59
C PRO A 36 -0.25 10.93 -3.47
N GLN A 37 -0.14 9.62 -3.18
CA GLN A 37 -0.81 8.58 -3.96
C GLN A 37 -2.33 8.66 -3.83
N LEU A 38 -2.83 9.02 -2.63
CA LEU A 38 -4.26 9.23 -2.40
C LEU A 38 -4.75 10.38 -3.27
N ARG A 39 -4.06 11.53 -3.22
CA ARG A 39 -4.40 12.69 -4.05
C ARG A 39 -4.40 12.35 -5.53
N PHE A 40 -3.36 11.70 -6.03
CA PHE A 40 -3.23 11.37 -7.46
C PHE A 40 -4.31 10.40 -7.96
N ALA A 41 -4.63 9.35 -7.19
CA ALA A 41 -5.71 8.44 -7.54
C ALA A 41 -7.09 9.13 -7.46
N SER A 42 -7.27 9.99 -6.45
CA SER A 42 -8.48 10.80 -6.29
C SER A 42 -8.69 11.78 -7.44
N ASP A 43 -7.63 12.43 -7.93
CA ASP A 43 -7.69 13.37 -9.06
C ASP A 43 -8.20 12.67 -10.33
N VAL A 44 -7.69 11.47 -10.60
CA VAL A 44 -8.14 10.65 -11.75
C VAL A 44 -9.60 10.22 -11.58
N ALA A 45 -10.00 9.77 -10.40
CA ALA A 45 -11.37 9.36 -10.12
C ALA A 45 -12.36 10.54 -10.19
N ARG A 46 -11.99 11.73 -9.71
CA ARG A 46 -12.81 12.93 -9.84
C ARG A 46 -13.05 13.32 -11.30
N ARG A 47 -12.09 13.02 -12.18
CA ARG A 47 -12.21 13.30 -13.61
C ARG A 47 -13.07 12.28 -14.37
N TRP A 48 -12.90 10.99 -14.09
CA TRP A 48 -13.51 9.91 -14.89
C TRP A 48 -14.60 9.12 -14.17
N GLY A 49 -14.92 9.48 -12.92
CA GLY A 49 -15.86 8.77 -12.06
C GLY A 49 -15.18 7.71 -11.18
N ALA A 50 -15.86 7.35 -10.08
CA ALA A 50 -15.36 6.43 -9.08
C ALA A 50 -15.06 5.04 -9.66
N GLY A 51 -15.96 4.50 -10.47
CA GLY A 51 -15.82 3.18 -11.11
C GLY A 51 -14.58 3.10 -12.01
N PRO A 52 -14.51 3.88 -13.11
CA PRO A 52 -13.35 3.89 -13.99
C PRO A 52 -12.06 4.24 -13.24
N GLY A 53 -12.07 5.31 -12.43
CA GLY A 53 -10.90 5.73 -11.64
C GLY A 53 -10.37 4.64 -10.72
N SER A 54 -11.26 3.87 -10.07
CA SER A 54 -10.88 2.71 -9.24
C SER A 54 -10.28 1.59 -10.07
N LEU A 55 -10.85 1.28 -11.24
CA LEU A 55 -10.33 0.26 -12.15
C LEU A 55 -8.93 0.61 -12.68
N CYS A 56 -8.71 1.82 -13.21
CA CYS A 56 -7.38 2.23 -13.70
C CYS A 56 -6.35 2.29 -12.57
N SER A 57 -6.74 2.73 -11.36
CA SER A 57 -5.86 2.74 -10.19
C SER A 57 -5.48 1.33 -9.77
N LEU A 58 -6.45 0.41 -9.72
CA LEU A 58 -6.23 -1.01 -9.42
C LEU A 58 -5.25 -1.63 -10.43
N LEU A 59 -5.52 -1.50 -11.73
CA LEU A 59 -4.69 -2.07 -12.78
C LEU A 59 -3.27 -1.49 -12.77
N THR A 60 -3.14 -0.18 -12.54
CA THR A 60 -1.84 0.48 -12.38
C THR A 60 -1.08 -0.04 -11.16
N ALA A 61 -1.76 -0.28 -10.05
CA ALA A 61 -1.16 -0.83 -8.85
C ALA A 61 -0.65 -2.27 -9.06
N LEU A 62 -1.34 -3.09 -9.85
CA LEU A 62 -0.89 -4.45 -10.19
C LEU A 62 0.48 -4.49 -10.89
N ILE A 63 0.84 -3.43 -11.62
CA ILE A 63 2.13 -3.28 -12.31
C ILE A 63 3.11 -2.36 -11.58
N SER A 64 2.75 -1.84 -10.40
CA SER A 64 3.56 -0.92 -9.59
C SER A 64 4.64 -1.65 -8.77
N TYR A 65 5.46 -2.47 -9.43
CA TYR A 65 6.59 -3.18 -8.82
C TYR A 65 7.85 -3.05 -9.67
N ARG A 66 9.02 -3.15 -9.01
CA ARG A 66 10.33 -2.98 -9.67
C ARG A 66 10.34 -1.73 -10.56
N LEU A 67 9.95 -0.59 -9.99
CA LEU A 67 9.90 0.68 -10.71
C LEU A 67 11.32 1.21 -10.93
N ALA A 68 11.55 1.87 -12.07
CA ALA A 68 12.81 2.55 -12.36
C ALA A 68 12.91 3.96 -11.71
N MET A 69 11.99 4.28 -10.81
CA MET A 69 11.84 5.56 -10.15
C MET A 69 11.12 5.38 -8.80
N ARG A 70 10.91 6.47 -8.05
CA ARG A 70 10.13 6.39 -6.81
C ARG A 70 8.66 6.13 -7.10
N GLY A 71 7.98 5.46 -6.16
CA GLY A 71 6.54 5.20 -6.26
C GLY A 71 5.73 6.49 -6.36
N GLU A 72 6.12 7.51 -5.59
CA GLU A 72 5.55 8.87 -5.64
C GLU A 72 5.54 9.44 -7.06
N GLU A 73 6.68 9.36 -7.77
CA GLU A 73 6.83 9.89 -9.13
C GLU A 73 6.06 9.06 -10.16
N TRP A 74 5.99 7.74 -9.97
CA TRP A 74 5.18 6.85 -10.81
C TRP A 74 3.69 7.18 -10.75
N TRP A 75 3.16 7.45 -9.54
CA TRP A 75 1.76 7.83 -9.38
C TRP A 75 1.48 9.26 -9.85
N ALA A 76 2.49 10.15 -9.82
CA ALA A 76 2.38 11.44 -10.49
C ALA A 76 2.26 11.29 -12.02
N CYS A 77 3.11 10.46 -12.65
CA CYS A 77 2.96 10.12 -14.07
C CYS A 77 1.56 9.56 -14.38
N TYR A 78 1.04 8.69 -13.51
CA TYR A 78 -0.29 8.08 -13.66
C TYR A 78 -1.38 9.15 -13.74
N ARG A 79 -1.41 10.06 -12.76
CA ARG A 79 -2.35 11.19 -12.77
C ARG A 79 -2.18 12.01 -14.04
N ASP A 80 -0.97 12.46 -14.35
CA ASP A 80 -0.72 13.35 -15.50
C ASP A 80 -1.12 12.69 -16.84
N PHE A 81 -0.96 11.37 -16.94
CA PHE A 81 -1.41 10.60 -18.11
C PHE A 81 -2.93 10.61 -18.23
N PHE A 82 -3.63 10.24 -17.16
CA PHE A 82 -5.10 10.16 -17.15
C PHE A 82 -5.80 11.53 -17.00
N GLU A 83 -5.09 12.62 -16.73
CA GLU A 83 -5.60 13.97 -16.93
C GLU A 83 -5.85 14.27 -18.42
N ARG A 84 -5.03 13.68 -19.31
CA ARG A 84 -5.05 13.93 -20.76
C ARG A 84 -5.68 12.79 -21.55
N LYS A 85 -5.71 11.58 -21.00
CA LYS A 85 -6.24 10.37 -21.62
C LYS A 85 -7.40 9.83 -20.80
N GLU A 86 -8.38 9.26 -21.49
CA GLU A 86 -9.51 8.62 -20.84
C GLU A 86 -9.08 7.43 -19.98
N CYS A 87 -9.69 7.31 -18.80
CA CYS A 87 -9.69 6.09 -18.03
C CYS A 87 -11.03 5.36 -18.29
N PRO A 88 -11.03 4.27 -19.09
CA PRO A 88 -12.26 3.59 -19.48
C PRO A 88 -12.88 2.78 -18.34
N GLY A 89 -14.21 2.67 -18.34
CA GLY A 89 -14.95 1.75 -17.46
C GLY A 89 -15.00 0.30 -17.93
N ASP A 90 -14.71 0.02 -19.21
CA ASP A 90 -14.60 -1.36 -19.68
C ASP A 90 -13.22 -1.96 -19.32
N PRO A 91 -13.14 -3.17 -18.72
CA PRO A 91 -11.86 -3.79 -18.34
C PRO A 91 -10.84 -3.95 -19.46
N ALA A 92 -11.25 -4.32 -20.69
CA ALA A 92 -10.32 -4.51 -21.79
C ALA A 92 -9.77 -3.16 -22.27
N ALA A 93 -10.64 -2.15 -22.41
CA ALA A 93 -10.23 -0.79 -22.72
C ALA A 93 -9.31 -0.20 -21.64
N ALA A 94 -9.61 -0.44 -20.35
CA ALA A 94 -8.78 0.02 -19.24
C ALA A 94 -7.40 -0.66 -19.23
N VAL A 95 -7.32 -1.96 -19.52
CA VAL A 95 -6.04 -2.66 -19.70
C VAL A 95 -5.23 -2.05 -20.84
N ALA A 96 -5.86 -1.75 -21.97
CA ALA A 96 -5.19 -1.10 -23.09
C ALA A 96 -4.66 0.30 -22.71
N ALA A 97 -5.47 1.11 -22.02
CA ALA A 97 -5.09 2.45 -21.56
C ALA A 97 -3.94 2.41 -20.54
N VAL A 98 -3.99 1.50 -19.56
CA VAL A 98 -2.90 1.28 -18.60
C VAL A 98 -1.65 0.70 -19.27
N GLY A 99 -1.81 -0.08 -20.34
CA GLY A 99 -0.70 -0.54 -21.19
C GLY A 99 -0.04 0.58 -22.00
N GLU A 100 -0.79 1.59 -22.44
CA GLU A 100 -0.24 2.83 -23.02
C GLU A 100 0.51 3.64 -21.96
N PHE A 101 -0.09 3.82 -20.78
CA PHE A 101 0.57 4.46 -19.63
C PHE A 101 1.90 3.79 -19.25
N LEU A 102 1.91 2.45 -19.18
CA LEU A 102 3.11 1.67 -18.88
C LEU A 102 4.26 1.95 -19.86
N ARG A 103 3.94 2.29 -21.12
CA ARG A 103 4.93 2.63 -22.15
C ARG A 103 5.34 4.10 -22.13
N SER A 104 4.52 4.99 -21.56
CA SER A 104 4.76 6.44 -21.58
C SER A 104 5.57 6.95 -20.39
N CYS A 105 5.52 6.32 -19.21
CA CYS A 105 6.28 6.74 -18.04
C CYS A 105 7.56 5.90 -17.81
N ARG A 106 8.67 6.60 -17.51
CA ARG A 106 10.00 5.99 -17.28
C ARG A 106 10.00 4.89 -16.20
N GLY A 107 9.14 5.01 -15.19
CA GLY A 107 9.01 4.01 -14.12
C GLY A 107 8.65 2.60 -14.61
N GLY A 108 8.00 2.51 -15.78
CA GLY A 108 7.53 1.27 -16.39
C GLY A 108 8.58 0.44 -17.12
N ILE A 109 9.78 0.98 -17.37
CA ILE A 109 10.79 0.39 -18.26
C ILE A 109 11.26 -1.00 -17.77
N ILE A 110 11.44 -1.18 -16.47
CA ILE A 110 11.93 -2.45 -15.91
C ILE A 110 10.83 -3.51 -15.97
N ALA A 111 11.15 -4.66 -16.59
CA ALA A 111 10.27 -5.81 -16.75
C ALA A 111 8.92 -5.46 -17.42
N ARG A 112 8.94 -4.48 -18.33
CA ARG A 112 7.75 -3.93 -18.98
C ARG A 112 6.91 -5.00 -19.67
N GLU A 113 7.52 -5.92 -20.38
CA GLU A 113 6.82 -6.98 -21.12
C GLU A 113 6.11 -7.95 -20.15
N ALA A 114 6.73 -8.22 -18.99
CA ALA A 114 6.09 -9.01 -17.94
C ALA A 114 4.91 -8.28 -17.29
N LYS A 115 5.03 -6.96 -17.07
CA LYS A 115 3.94 -6.11 -16.57
C LYS A 115 2.78 -6.03 -17.56
N ALA A 116 3.07 -5.89 -18.85
CA ALA A 116 2.05 -5.91 -19.90
C ALA A 116 1.30 -7.26 -19.93
N ARG A 117 2.01 -8.39 -19.94
CA ARG A 117 1.39 -9.73 -19.84
C ARG A 117 0.55 -9.89 -18.58
N ARG A 118 0.98 -9.29 -17.47
CA ARG A 118 0.25 -9.32 -16.20
C ARG A 118 -1.07 -8.55 -16.28
N LEU A 119 -1.12 -7.41 -16.97
CA LEU A 119 -2.37 -6.68 -17.23
C LEU A 119 -3.33 -7.54 -18.08
N GLU A 120 -2.83 -8.13 -19.17
CA GLU A 120 -3.65 -9.01 -20.02
C GLU A 120 -4.25 -10.18 -19.24
N ARG A 121 -3.43 -10.83 -18.40
CA ARG A 121 -3.91 -11.92 -17.53
C ARG A 121 -4.99 -11.46 -16.55
N ALA A 122 -4.94 -10.22 -16.07
CA ALA A 122 -5.95 -9.69 -15.16
C ALA A 122 -7.35 -9.63 -15.78
N LEU A 123 -7.48 -9.65 -17.12
CA LEU A 123 -8.78 -9.75 -17.81
C LEU A 123 -9.52 -11.06 -17.52
N ALA A 124 -8.84 -12.11 -17.08
CA ALA A 124 -9.52 -13.31 -16.58
C ALA A 124 -10.41 -13.03 -15.34
N ALA A 125 -10.19 -11.92 -14.64
CA ALA A 125 -11.03 -11.42 -13.55
C ALA A 125 -12.12 -10.43 -14.04
N ALA A 126 -12.40 -10.34 -15.34
CA ALA A 126 -13.32 -9.34 -15.91
C ALA A 126 -14.68 -9.22 -15.20
N PRO A 127 -15.38 -10.30 -14.77
CA PRO A 127 -16.62 -10.15 -14.02
C PRO A 127 -16.46 -9.35 -12.72
N ALA A 128 -15.39 -9.61 -11.96
CA ALA A 128 -15.10 -8.89 -10.73
C ALA A 128 -14.66 -7.44 -11.01
N LEU A 129 -13.91 -7.21 -12.10
CA LEU A 129 -13.51 -5.87 -12.53
C LEU A 129 -14.72 -5.03 -13.00
N ARG A 130 -15.69 -5.62 -13.70
CA ARG A 130 -16.95 -4.93 -14.05
C ARG A 130 -17.75 -4.57 -12.81
N ARG A 131 -17.86 -5.49 -11.84
CA ARG A 131 -18.51 -5.19 -10.55
C ARG A 131 -17.82 -4.05 -9.80
N LEU A 132 -16.49 -3.95 -9.85
CA LEU A 132 -15.76 -2.81 -9.29
C LEU A 132 -16.14 -1.49 -9.97
N VAL A 133 -16.38 -1.49 -11.28
CA VAL A 133 -16.78 -0.28 -12.01
C VAL A 133 -18.22 0.09 -11.71
N GLU A 134 -19.13 -0.88 -11.67
CA GLU A 134 -20.56 -0.65 -11.42
C GLU A 134 -20.85 -0.27 -9.96
N PHE A 135 -20.15 -0.90 -9.01
CA PHE A 135 -20.38 -0.75 -7.57
C PHE A 135 -19.05 -0.62 -6.79
N PRO A 136 -18.28 0.46 -7.00
CA PRO A 136 -16.94 0.61 -6.44
C PRO A 136 -16.92 0.51 -4.91
N SER A 137 -17.80 1.23 -4.22
CA SER A 137 -17.89 1.20 -2.76
C SER A 137 -18.17 -0.20 -2.22
N GLU A 138 -19.11 -0.95 -2.82
CA GLU A 138 -19.45 -2.30 -2.39
C GLU A 138 -18.31 -3.31 -2.67
N ALA A 139 -17.70 -3.21 -3.84
CA ALA A 139 -16.60 -4.08 -4.25
C ALA A 139 -15.32 -3.87 -3.42
N ILE A 140 -15.10 -2.66 -2.91
CA ILE A 140 -13.91 -2.29 -2.13
C ILE A 140 -14.14 -2.47 -0.63
N LEU A 141 -15.25 -1.96 -0.11
CA LEU A 141 -15.49 -1.80 1.35
C LEU A 141 -16.38 -2.89 1.92
N GLY A 142 -17.35 -3.39 1.15
CA GLY A 142 -18.30 -4.41 1.60
C GLY A 142 -17.62 -5.75 1.83
N ASP A 143 -17.28 -6.44 0.75
CA ASP A 143 -16.44 -7.64 0.79
C ASP A 143 -15.50 -7.71 -0.42
N PRO A 144 -14.24 -7.26 -0.28
CA PRO A 144 -13.29 -7.30 -1.39
C PRO A 144 -12.76 -8.71 -1.67
N ARG A 145 -13.10 -9.74 -0.88
CA ARG A 145 -12.56 -11.11 -1.09
C ARG A 145 -12.84 -11.63 -2.48
N ALA A 146 -14.02 -11.35 -3.04
CA ALA A 146 -14.36 -11.76 -4.40
C ALA A 146 -13.43 -11.10 -5.44
N LEU A 147 -13.19 -9.79 -5.31
CA LEU A 147 -12.28 -9.04 -6.18
C LEU A 147 -10.83 -9.53 -6.03
N LEU A 148 -10.33 -9.64 -4.80
CA LEU A 148 -8.97 -10.08 -4.53
C LEU A 148 -8.73 -11.52 -5.00
N SER A 149 -9.68 -12.43 -4.75
CA SER A 149 -9.56 -13.84 -5.16
C SER A 149 -9.60 -14.01 -6.67
N ALA A 150 -10.45 -13.26 -7.37
CA ALA A 150 -10.50 -13.28 -8.83
C ALA A 150 -9.18 -12.78 -9.44
N LEU A 151 -8.63 -11.68 -8.93
CA LEU A 151 -7.32 -11.16 -9.35
C LEU A 151 -6.18 -12.12 -9.04
N ALA A 152 -6.17 -12.68 -7.83
CA ALA A 152 -5.18 -13.65 -7.40
C ALA A 152 -5.18 -14.91 -8.28
N ALA A 153 -6.37 -15.47 -8.57
CA ALA A 153 -6.54 -16.61 -9.46
C ALA A 153 -6.05 -16.30 -10.89
N ALA A 154 -6.46 -15.15 -11.45
CA ALA A 154 -6.03 -14.69 -12.77
C ALA A 154 -4.50 -14.57 -12.88
N LEU A 155 -3.86 -14.11 -11.80
CA LEU A 155 -2.42 -13.84 -11.76
C LEU A 155 -1.58 -15.00 -11.21
N GLY A 156 -2.22 -16.07 -10.72
CA GLY A 156 -1.55 -17.23 -10.12
C GLY A 156 -0.81 -16.86 -8.84
N GLN A 157 -1.47 -16.09 -7.97
CA GLN A 157 -0.91 -15.50 -6.77
C GLN A 157 -1.77 -15.76 -5.54
N ASP A 158 -1.22 -15.45 -4.37
CA ASP A 158 -1.99 -15.42 -3.13
C ASP A 158 -2.81 -14.12 -3.04
N PRO A 159 -4.08 -14.15 -2.58
CA PRO A 159 -4.88 -12.93 -2.38
C PRO A 159 -4.27 -11.89 -1.43
N GLN A 160 -3.36 -12.31 -0.56
CA GLN A 160 -2.62 -11.47 0.39
C GLN A 160 -1.23 -11.06 -0.14
N ASP A 161 -0.89 -11.40 -1.39
CA ASP A 161 0.34 -10.91 -2.02
C ASP A 161 0.32 -9.39 -2.12
N LYS A 162 1.50 -8.77 -1.90
CA LYS A 162 1.63 -7.32 -1.77
C LYS A 162 1.01 -6.54 -2.93
N THR A 163 1.15 -7.01 -4.17
CA THR A 163 0.60 -6.32 -5.35
C THR A 163 -0.91 -6.45 -5.45
N ILE A 164 -1.49 -7.52 -4.91
CA ILE A 164 -2.94 -7.76 -4.89
C ILE A 164 -3.59 -6.84 -3.86
N VAL A 165 -3.13 -6.86 -2.60
CA VAL A 165 -3.67 -6.01 -1.53
C VAL A 165 -3.37 -4.53 -1.75
N PHE A 166 -2.20 -4.19 -2.31
CA PHE A 166 -1.89 -2.82 -2.71
C PHE A 166 -2.83 -2.33 -3.82
N SER A 167 -3.26 -3.22 -4.74
CA SER A 167 -4.19 -2.81 -5.78
C SER A 167 -5.58 -2.45 -5.25
N LEU A 168 -6.05 -3.13 -4.20
CA LEU A 168 -7.25 -2.72 -3.48
C LEU A 168 -7.08 -1.37 -2.77
N LYS A 169 -5.95 -1.14 -2.10
CA LYS A 169 -5.65 0.16 -1.47
C LYS A 169 -5.73 1.31 -2.48
N MET A 170 -5.20 1.11 -3.69
CA MET A 170 -5.24 2.15 -4.73
C MET A 170 -6.62 2.33 -5.36
N ALA A 171 -7.40 1.26 -5.51
CA ALA A 171 -8.82 1.37 -5.87
C ALA A 171 -9.60 2.17 -4.80
N TYR A 172 -9.33 1.89 -3.52
CA TYR A 172 -9.91 2.63 -2.41
C TYR A 172 -9.51 4.11 -2.43
N TYR A 173 -8.25 4.45 -2.67
CA TYR A 173 -7.83 5.84 -2.79
C TYR A 173 -8.55 6.59 -3.91
N ALA A 174 -8.80 5.93 -5.05
CA ALA A 174 -9.62 6.49 -6.11
C ALA A 174 -11.08 6.71 -5.66
N CYS A 175 -11.70 5.70 -5.06
CA CYS A 175 -13.07 5.82 -4.56
C CYS A 175 -13.20 6.89 -3.45
N ARG A 176 -12.22 7.00 -2.55
CA ARG A 176 -12.23 7.97 -1.43
C ARG A 176 -12.28 9.41 -1.91
N GLY A 177 -11.66 9.71 -3.06
CA GLY A 177 -11.73 11.03 -3.67
C GLY A 177 -13.09 11.41 -4.27
N THR A 178 -14.05 10.48 -4.27
CA THR A 178 -15.36 10.58 -4.92
C THR A 178 -16.49 10.03 -4.05
N GLU A 179 -16.78 8.73 -4.11
CA GLU A 179 -17.97 8.09 -3.52
C GLU A 179 -17.72 7.41 -2.16
N CYS A 180 -16.46 7.29 -1.72
CA CYS A 180 -16.08 6.65 -0.47
C CYS A 180 -15.45 7.61 0.58
N PRO A 181 -15.87 8.88 0.75
CA PRO A 181 -15.23 9.77 1.72
C PRO A 181 -15.38 9.22 3.14
N GLY A 182 -14.29 9.21 3.91
CA GLY A 182 -14.29 8.73 5.30
C GLY A 182 -14.51 7.21 5.47
N ALA A 183 -14.52 6.43 4.38
CA ALA A 183 -14.72 4.99 4.49
C ALA A 183 -13.49 4.28 5.06
N VAL A 184 -13.73 3.26 5.88
CA VAL A 184 -12.69 2.47 6.55
C VAL A 184 -12.42 1.19 5.76
N LEU A 185 -11.14 0.91 5.48
CA LEU A 185 -10.73 -0.30 4.79
C LEU A 185 -10.96 -1.57 5.65
N PRO A 186 -11.23 -2.72 5.04
CA PRO A 186 -11.53 -3.94 5.78
C PRO A 186 -10.33 -4.49 6.56
N PHE A 187 -10.57 -4.88 7.81
CA PHE A 187 -9.56 -5.42 8.73
C PHE A 187 -8.91 -6.74 8.29
N HIS A 188 -9.53 -7.49 7.39
CA HIS A 188 -9.05 -8.81 6.97
C HIS A 188 -8.09 -8.76 5.77
N VAL A 189 -7.83 -7.57 5.21
CA VAL A 189 -6.86 -7.39 4.12
C VAL A 189 -5.51 -7.02 4.72
N GLY A 190 -4.50 -7.85 4.43
CA GLY A 190 -3.16 -7.68 4.98
C GLY A 190 -2.41 -6.49 4.39
N ILE A 191 -1.40 -6.05 5.13
CA ILE A 191 -0.48 -5.00 4.69
C ILE A 191 0.37 -5.48 3.48
N PRO A 192 0.61 -4.64 2.45
CA PRO A 192 1.49 -4.99 1.34
C PRO A 192 2.96 -5.02 1.80
N VAL A 193 3.47 -6.21 2.13
CA VAL A 193 4.85 -6.39 2.60
C VAL A 193 5.86 -6.07 1.49
N ASP A 194 6.36 -4.84 1.52
CA ASP A 194 7.39 -4.33 0.62
C ASP A 194 8.66 -3.98 1.40
N VAL A 195 9.56 -3.22 0.75
CA VAL A 195 10.81 -2.78 1.38
C VAL A 195 10.55 -1.89 2.60
N ARG A 196 9.60 -0.95 2.55
CA ARG A 196 9.31 -0.01 3.65
C ARG A 196 8.68 -0.74 4.82
N VAL A 197 7.69 -1.60 4.55
CA VAL A 197 7.03 -2.42 5.58
C VAL A 197 8.03 -3.34 6.27
N SER A 198 8.87 -4.04 5.50
CA SER A 198 9.90 -4.91 6.06
C SER A 198 10.89 -4.14 6.91
N CYS A 199 11.25 -2.94 6.46
CA CYS A 199 12.19 -2.08 7.16
C CYS A 199 11.64 -1.60 8.51
N VAL A 200 10.40 -1.12 8.53
CA VAL A 200 9.72 -0.68 9.76
C VAL A 200 9.47 -1.86 10.70
N SER A 201 9.10 -3.03 10.17
CA SER A 201 8.98 -4.25 10.98
C SER A 201 10.27 -4.59 11.72
N HIS A 202 11.43 -4.44 11.08
CA HIS A 202 12.71 -4.68 11.73
C HIS A 202 13.13 -3.52 12.66
N SER A 203 13.07 -2.28 12.18
CA SER A 203 13.56 -1.12 12.93
C SER A 203 12.81 -0.90 14.23
N SER A 204 11.50 -1.18 14.25
CA SER A 204 10.65 -1.11 15.45
C SER A 204 10.85 -2.28 16.42
N GLY A 205 11.59 -3.31 16.00
CA GLY A 205 11.71 -4.58 16.71
C GLY A 205 10.44 -5.44 16.70
N LEU A 206 9.45 -5.12 15.86
CA LEU A 206 8.28 -5.98 15.68
C LEU A 206 8.68 -7.37 15.18
N LEU A 207 9.65 -7.41 14.25
CA LEU A 207 10.23 -8.64 13.73
C LEU A 207 11.73 -8.71 14.03
N GLU A 208 12.12 -9.76 14.73
CA GLU A 208 13.50 -10.13 14.94
C GLU A 208 13.99 -10.99 13.76
N VAL A 209 15.17 -10.66 13.27
CA VAL A 209 15.87 -11.41 12.22
C VAL A 209 17.21 -11.84 12.76
N ALA A 210 17.63 -13.06 12.42
CA ALA A 210 18.93 -13.58 12.81
C ALA A 210 20.07 -12.61 12.43
N PRO A 211 21.09 -12.45 13.29
CA PRO A 211 22.25 -11.62 12.98
C PRO A 211 22.93 -12.01 11.66
N ALA A 212 23.55 -11.04 10.99
CA ALA A 212 24.27 -11.19 9.71
C ALA A 212 23.40 -11.52 8.47
N VAL A 213 22.08 -11.49 8.57
CA VAL A 213 21.16 -11.58 7.43
C VAL A 213 20.57 -10.20 7.13
N ASP A 214 20.51 -9.81 5.85
CA ASP A 214 19.78 -8.60 5.43
C ASP A 214 18.32 -8.70 5.91
N PRO A 215 17.89 -7.84 6.86
CA PRO A 215 16.58 -7.97 7.50
C PRO A 215 15.44 -7.74 6.51
N VAL A 216 15.63 -6.86 5.53
CA VAL A 216 14.60 -6.57 4.52
C VAL A 216 14.39 -7.78 3.63
N ARG A 217 15.48 -8.40 3.14
CA ARG A 217 15.37 -9.62 2.32
C ARG A 217 14.78 -10.79 3.11
N ALA A 218 15.20 -10.96 4.36
CA ALA A 218 14.67 -12.00 5.25
C ALA A 218 13.15 -11.89 5.40
N ILE A 219 12.66 -10.70 5.77
CA ILE A 219 11.23 -10.46 5.98
C ILE A 219 10.44 -10.58 4.68
N MET A 220 10.95 -10.04 3.56
CA MET A 220 10.30 -10.16 2.26
C MET A 220 10.23 -11.61 1.75
N SER A 221 11.13 -12.49 2.20
CA SER A 221 11.07 -13.93 1.89
C SER A 221 10.04 -14.70 2.74
N ARG A 222 9.52 -14.08 3.80
CA ARG A 222 8.54 -14.62 4.76
C ARG A 222 7.39 -13.62 5.00
N PRO A 223 6.72 -13.15 3.93
CA PRO A 223 5.72 -12.08 4.03
C PRO A 223 4.52 -12.47 4.91
N GLU A 224 4.23 -13.76 5.06
CA GLU A 224 3.19 -14.29 5.94
C GLU A 224 3.44 -13.96 7.41
N VAL A 225 4.70 -13.99 7.86
CA VAL A 225 5.08 -13.66 9.24
C VAL A 225 4.89 -12.17 9.49
N ALA A 226 5.31 -11.33 8.55
CA ALA A 226 5.13 -9.89 8.63
C ALA A 226 3.66 -9.48 8.59
N ARG A 227 2.87 -10.05 7.69
CA ARG A 227 1.42 -9.82 7.65
C ARG A 227 0.76 -10.19 8.98
N ARG A 228 1.08 -11.36 9.54
CA ARG A 228 0.56 -11.78 10.85
C ARG A 228 0.94 -10.79 11.95
N ALA A 229 2.19 -10.35 12.00
CA ALA A 229 2.63 -9.36 12.98
C ALA A 229 1.86 -8.02 12.86
N TRP A 230 1.61 -7.55 11.65
CA TRP A 230 0.84 -6.32 11.44
C TRP A 230 -0.67 -6.51 11.66
N PHE A 231 -1.22 -7.72 11.48
CA PHE A 231 -2.58 -8.04 11.93
C PHE A 231 -2.70 -7.98 13.46
N GLU A 232 -1.69 -8.44 14.20
CA GLU A 232 -1.64 -8.31 15.66
C GLU A 232 -1.65 -6.83 16.07
N VAL A 233 -0.80 -6.01 15.43
CA VAL A 233 -0.78 -4.56 15.67
C VAL A 233 -2.13 -3.93 15.37
N SER A 234 -2.71 -4.26 14.20
CA SER A 234 -4.01 -3.79 13.73
C SER A 234 -5.15 -4.11 14.71
N ARG A 235 -5.20 -5.35 15.19
CA ARG A 235 -6.20 -5.78 16.18
C ARG A 235 -6.05 -5.01 17.49
N GLY A 236 -4.82 -4.84 17.98
CA GLY A 236 -4.56 -4.14 19.24
C GLY A 236 -4.75 -2.63 19.16
N SER A 237 -4.59 -2.02 17.98
CA SER A 237 -4.77 -0.57 17.79
C SER A 237 -6.17 -0.17 17.31
N GLY A 238 -6.96 -1.12 16.80
CA GLY A 238 -8.24 -0.84 16.16
C GLY A 238 -8.11 -0.16 14.78
N ILE A 239 -6.94 -0.24 14.14
CA ILE A 239 -6.68 0.39 12.83
C ILE A 239 -6.43 -0.71 11.78
N PRO A 240 -7.19 -0.75 10.66
CA PRO A 240 -7.00 -1.74 9.61
C PRO A 240 -5.57 -1.77 9.03
N PRO A 241 -5.05 -2.93 8.58
CA PRO A 241 -3.66 -3.04 8.14
C PRO A 241 -3.30 -2.13 6.96
N LEU A 242 -4.24 -1.89 6.04
CA LEU A 242 -4.01 -0.99 4.91
C LEU A 242 -3.99 0.49 5.30
N HIS A 243 -4.58 0.88 6.43
CA HIS A 243 -4.42 2.22 6.98
C HIS A 243 -3.09 2.38 7.72
N LEU A 244 -2.67 1.34 8.46
CA LEU A 244 -1.31 1.28 9.03
C LEU A 244 -0.24 1.40 7.94
N ASP A 245 -0.46 0.74 6.79
CA ASP A 245 0.42 0.82 5.61
C ASP A 245 0.71 2.26 5.20
N SER A 246 -0.29 3.14 5.22
CA SER A 246 -0.13 4.52 4.74
C SER A 246 0.84 5.33 5.59
N LEU A 247 0.75 5.19 6.91
CA LEU A 247 1.74 5.77 7.82
C LEU A 247 3.13 5.20 7.57
N ILE A 248 3.23 3.86 7.50
CA ILE A 248 4.48 3.15 7.22
C ILE A 248 5.07 3.56 5.88
N TRP A 249 4.23 3.81 4.88
CA TRP A 249 4.66 4.22 3.56
C TRP A 249 5.31 5.59 3.62
N ILE A 250 4.70 6.57 4.30
CA ILE A 250 5.26 7.92 4.45
C ILE A 250 6.63 7.88 5.15
N VAL A 251 6.78 7.06 6.18
CA VAL A 251 7.93 7.13 7.10
C VAL A 251 9.01 6.07 6.85
N GLY A 252 8.67 4.96 6.20
CA GLY A 252 9.46 3.72 6.21
C GLY A 252 10.75 3.75 5.41
N ARG A 253 11.08 4.86 4.72
CA ARG A 253 12.42 5.08 4.16
C ARG A 253 13.41 5.59 5.21
N ALA A 254 12.95 6.40 6.17
CA ALA A 254 13.81 7.02 7.17
C ALA A 254 14.72 6.03 7.93
N PRO A 255 14.22 4.92 8.52
CA PRO A 255 15.08 3.98 9.23
C PRO A 255 16.06 3.20 8.34
N ARG A 256 15.83 3.18 7.02
CA ARG A 256 16.73 2.57 6.04
C ARG A 256 17.89 3.50 5.70
N ASP A 257 17.55 4.76 5.46
CA ASP A 257 18.44 5.73 4.84
C ASP A 257 19.23 6.53 5.88
N LEU A 258 18.71 6.66 7.11
CA LEU A 258 19.26 7.49 8.18
C LEU A 258 19.61 6.69 9.44
N PRO A 259 20.56 7.17 10.27
CA PRO A 259 20.76 6.67 11.63
C PRO A 259 19.50 6.81 12.50
N PRO A 260 19.34 6.01 13.58
CA PRO A 260 18.11 5.99 14.38
C PRO A 260 17.61 7.36 14.86
N GLU A 261 18.49 8.20 15.43
CA GLU A 261 18.09 9.53 15.93
C GLU A 261 17.61 10.46 14.81
N GLU A 262 18.34 10.48 13.68
CA GLU A 262 17.97 11.28 12.51
C GLU A 262 16.68 10.77 11.86
N ALA A 263 16.51 9.44 11.82
CA ALA A 263 15.28 8.80 11.34
C ALA A 263 14.09 9.21 12.21
N ARG A 264 14.19 9.12 13.55
CA ARG A 264 13.12 9.57 14.45
C ARG A 264 12.77 11.05 14.25
N ALA A 265 13.79 11.91 14.11
CA ALA A 265 13.58 13.33 13.86
C ALA A 265 12.91 13.57 12.50
N ALA A 266 13.29 12.84 11.45
CA ALA A 266 12.66 12.92 10.14
C ALA A 266 11.19 12.50 10.18
N ILE A 267 10.88 11.36 10.83
CA ILE A 267 9.51 10.87 11.02
C ILE A 267 8.67 11.89 11.79
N SER A 268 9.21 12.42 12.89
CA SER A 268 8.54 13.42 13.72
C SER A 268 8.22 14.68 12.92
N ARG A 269 9.14 15.15 12.06
CA ARG A 269 8.91 16.30 11.18
C ARG A 269 7.85 16.01 10.11
N SER A 270 7.87 14.82 9.52
CA SER A 270 6.91 14.43 8.47
C SER A 270 5.49 14.30 9.00
N LEU A 271 5.31 13.68 10.17
CA LEU A 271 3.98 13.45 10.75
C LEU A 271 3.49 14.58 11.65
N GLY A 272 4.40 15.43 12.14
CA GLY A 272 4.13 16.53 13.07
C GLY A 272 3.00 17.48 12.64
N PRO A 273 2.85 17.86 11.36
CA PRO A 273 1.76 18.72 10.92
C PRO A 273 0.35 18.19 11.24
N VAL A 274 0.18 16.86 11.31
CA VAL A 274 -1.12 16.22 11.59
C VAL A 274 -1.16 15.64 13.01
N LEU A 275 -0.09 14.97 13.45
CA LEU A 275 -0.09 14.24 14.72
C LEU A 275 0.42 15.05 15.91
N GLY A 276 1.02 16.22 15.68
CA GLY A 276 1.57 17.06 16.74
C GLY A 276 2.56 16.28 17.64
N PRO A 277 2.42 16.35 18.98
CA PRO A 277 3.29 15.63 19.91
C PRO A 277 3.32 14.11 19.73
N LEU A 278 2.24 13.50 19.23
CA LEU A 278 2.17 12.06 18.99
C LEU A 278 3.13 11.60 17.88
N ALA A 279 3.52 12.48 16.97
CA ALA A 279 4.49 12.17 15.92
C ALA A 279 5.82 11.69 16.51
N ARG A 280 6.28 12.34 17.59
CA ARG A 280 7.52 11.98 18.28
C ARG A 280 7.40 10.65 18.99
N ALA A 281 6.33 10.45 19.76
CA ALA A 281 6.08 9.20 20.46
C ALA A 281 6.01 8.01 19.48
N LEU A 282 5.31 8.18 18.35
CA LEU A 282 5.26 7.15 17.32
C LEU A 282 6.63 6.90 16.68
N ALA A 283 7.41 7.97 16.42
CA ALA A 283 8.76 7.82 15.85
C ALA A 283 9.70 7.01 16.76
N GLU A 284 9.64 7.23 18.08
CA GLU A 284 10.42 6.49 19.07
C GLU A 284 10.08 4.98 19.05
N GLU A 285 8.81 4.63 18.84
CA GLU A 285 8.36 3.23 18.75
C GLU A 285 8.67 2.57 17.40
N LEU A 286 8.67 3.33 16.30
CA LEU A 286 8.94 2.82 14.95
C LEU A 286 10.44 2.60 14.66
N VAL A 287 11.32 3.27 15.40
CA VAL A 287 12.77 3.23 15.15
C VAL A 287 13.55 3.00 16.44
N LEU A 288 13.79 1.74 16.77
CA LEU A 288 14.69 1.33 17.85
C LEU A 288 16.11 1.03 17.36
N ARG A 289 16.23 0.58 16.10
CA ARG A 289 17.50 0.16 15.48
C ARG A 289 17.53 0.55 14.00
N PRO A 290 18.72 0.64 13.37
CA PRO A 290 18.82 0.87 11.93
C PRO A 290 18.28 -0.33 11.15
N CYS A 291 17.84 -0.08 9.92
CA CYS A 291 17.37 -1.10 9.00
C CYS A 291 18.44 -1.40 7.94
N ARG A 292 19.52 -2.05 8.39
CA ARG A 292 20.68 -2.45 7.58
C ARG A 292 21.28 -3.75 8.10
#